data_AF-A0A8S3IE23-F1
#
_entry.id   AF-A0A8S3IE23-F1
#
_cell.length_a   1.000
_cell.length_b   1.000
_cell.length_c   1.000
_cell.angle_alpha   90.00
_cell.angle_beta   90.00
_cell.angle_gamma   90.00
#
_symmetry.space_group_name_H-M   'P 1'
#
loop_
_entity.id
_entity.type
_entity.pdbx_description
1 polymer ?
#
loop_
_entity_poly.entity_id
_entity_poly.type
_entity_poly.pdbx_seq_one_letter_code
_entity_poly.pdbx_strand_id
1 'polypeptide(L)'
;MAIGKNKRLTKGGKKGGKKKIADPFSKKDWYDIKTPANFQKRNIGRTLVTRTTGTKIASDALKGRVFESSLGDLITLDDEDSYRKFKLICEDVQGRHCLTNFHGMDITTDRLRMLVKKWQTLIEAQADIRTSDGYLLRVFCIGFTMKMRGQIRKTSYAQHTQIKTIRKKMVEIMTRDIGGSELKEVVNKL
;
A
#
# COMPACT_ATOMS: atom_id res chain seq x y z
N MET A 1 18.87 27.63 -2.80
CA MET A 1 18.47 29.01 -3.16
C MET A 1 17.55 29.52 -2.07
N ALA A 2 18.06 30.28 -1.10
CA ALA A 2 17.23 30.96 -0.11
C ALA A 2 17.19 32.45 -0.50
N ILE A 3 16.20 32.83 -1.30
CA ILE A 3 15.96 34.24 -1.64
C ILE A 3 14.98 34.77 -0.60
N GLY A 4 15.55 35.47 0.39
CA GLY A 4 14.80 36.06 1.48
C GLY A 4 15.73 36.80 2.42
N LYS A 5 16.38 37.86 1.93
CA LYS A 5 17.02 38.86 2.79
C LYS A 5 15.91 39.51 3.63
N ASN A 6 15.74 39.06 4.88
CA ASN A 6 14.76 39.63 5.80
C ASN A 6 15.15 41.08 6.13
N LYS A 7 14.58 42.04 5.38
CA LYS A 7 14.55 43.45 5.75
C LYS A 7 13.65 43.60 6.98
N ARG A 8 14.28 43.88 8.14
CA ARG A 8 13.70 44.56 9.31
C ARG A 8 12.18 44.37 9.50
N LEU A 9 11.78 43.24 10.08
CA LEU A 9 10.53 43.20 10.82
C LEU A 9 10.69 44.10 12.06
N THR A 10 9.84 45.11 12.14
CA THR A 10 9.87 46.20 13.11
C THR A 10 9.87 45.69 14.55
N LYS A 11 10.89 46.10 15.32
CA LYS A 11 10.82 46.12 16.79
C LYS A 11 9.70 47.10 17.18
N GLY A 12 8.58 46.59 17.68
CA GLY A 12 7.59 47.46 18.35
C GLY A 12 6.23 46.81 18.56
N GLY A 13 5.92 46.46 19.82
CA GLY A 13 4.54 46.28 20.26
C GLY A 13 4.25 44.96 20.98
N LYS A 14 4.13 45.04 22.31
CA LYS A 14 3.60 44.05 23.27
C LYS A 14 4.46 42.80 23.54
N LYS A 15 5.17 42.87 24.68
CA LYS A 15 5.55 41.74 25.55
C LYS A 15 4.29 40.96 25.97
N GLY A 16 3.70 40.19 25.06
CA GLY A 16 2.98 38.96 25.42
C GLY A 16 4.02 37.85 25.52
N GLY A 17 4.00 37.09 26.63
CA GLY A 17 5.06 36.16 27.02
C GLY A 17 5.73 35.45 25.84
N LYS A 18 7.05 35.64 25.69
CA LYS A 18 7.86 34.93 24.67
C LYS A 18 7.65 33.44 24.89
N LYS A 19 6.75 32.82 24.12
CA LYS A 19 6.70 31.36 23.98
C LYS A 19 8.12 30.99 23.57
N LYS A 20 8.81 30.18 24.40
CA LYS A 20 10.13 29.64 24.05
C LYS A 20 10.01 29.08 22.63
N ILE A 21 10.83 29.58 21.71
CA ILE A 21 10.92 29.05 20.35
C ILE A 21 11.58 27.68 20.52
N ALA A 22 10.77 26.67 20.77
CA ALA A 22 11.19 25.29 20.90
C ALA A 22 11.07 24.64 19.52
N ASP A 23 12.09 23.89 19.12
CA ASP A 23 12.08 23.12 17.88
C ASP A 23 10.85 22.20 17.85
N PRO A 24 10.00 22.29 16.82
CA PRO A 24 8.87 21.37 16.65
C PRO A 24 9.24 19.88 16.72
N PHE A 25 10.45 19.48 16.32
CA PHE A 25 10.92 18.09 16.40
C PHE A 25 11.28 17.64 17.81
N SER A 26 11.62 18.57 18.72
CA SER A 26 11.91 18.23 20.13
C SER A 26 10.72 17.61 20.87
N LYS A 27 9.50 17.83 20.35
CA LYS A 27 8.25 17.28 20.90
C LYS A 27 7.83 15.97 20.26
N LYS A 28 8.62 15.44 19.32
CA LYS A 28 8.30 14.23 18.58
C LYS A 28 9.10 13.04 19.08
N ASP A 29 8.44 11.91 19.09
CA ASP A 29 8.95 10.64 19.57
C ASP A 29 8.91 9.63 18.41
N TRP A 30 9.96 8.81 18.29
CA TRP A 30 10.07 7.78 17.26
C TRP A 30 9.49 6.44 17.73
N TYR A 31 8.88 5.72 16.80
CA TYR A 31 8.27 4.40 16.96
C TYR A 31 8.72 3.50 15.81
N ASP A 32 9.00 2.23 16.10
CA ASP A 32 9.34 1.24 15.09
C ASP A 32 8.06 0.62 14.51
N ILE A 33 7.98 0.51 13.18
CA ILE A 33 6.87 -0.12 12.48
C ILE A 33 7.17 -1.61 12.31
N LYS A 34 6.27 -2.45 12.84
CA LYS A 34 6.35 -3.91 12.75
C LYS A 34 5.37 -4.43 11.71
N THR A 35 5.84 -5.32 10.85
CA THR A 35 5.01 -6.03 9.87
C THR A 35 4.26 -7.19 10.51
N PRO A 36 3.15 -7.64 9.88
CA PRO A 36 2.53 -8.91 10.21
C PRO A 36 3.51 -10.08 10.16
N ALA A 37 3.25 -11.12 10.95
CA ALA A 37 4.12 -12.30 11.06
C ALA A 37 4.31 -13.09 9.75
N ASN A 38 3.51 -12.82 8.73
CA ASN A 38 3.59 -13.47 7.41
C ASN A 38 4.83 -13.04 6.63
N PHE A 39 5.35 -11.84 6.89
CA PHE A 39 6.53 -11.32 6.20
C PHE A 39 7.80 -11.71 6.95
N GLN A 40 8.87 -11.97 6.20
CA GLN A 40 10.15 -12.37 6.76
C GLN A 40 10.83 -11.22 7.50
N LYS A 41 10.86 -10.03 6.89
CA LYS A 41 11.40 -8.83 7.53
C LYS A 41 10.35 -8.21 8.43
N ARG A 42 10.60 -8.26 9.75
CA ARG A 42 9.68 -7.74 10.76
C ARG A 42 9.69 -6.22 10.94
N ASN A 43 10.77 -5.55 10.54
CA ASN A 43 10.93 -4.11 10.72
C ASN A 43 11.02 -3.42 9.36
N ILE A 44 10.07 -2.56 9.03
CA ILE A 44 10.10 -1.77 7.78
C ILE A 44 10.90 -0.48 8.00
N GLY A 45 10.69 0.17 9.14
CA GLY A 45 11.27 1.47 9.41
C GLY A 45 10.71 2.11 10.67
N ARG A 46 10.89 3.42 10.79
CA ARG A 46 10.45 4.22 11.94
C ARG A 46 9.50 5.32 11.51
N THR A 47 8.50 5.58 12.34
CA THR A 47 7.61 6.72 12.21
C THR A 47 7.73 7.64 13.42
N LEU A 48 7.38 8.90 13.21
CA LEU A 48 7.39 9.93 14.24
C LEU A 48 5.97 10.37 14.55
N VAL A 49 5.70 10.60 15.83
CA VAL A 49 4.45 11.19 16.31
C VAL A 49 4.76 12.21 17.39
N THR A 50 3.91 13.22 17.52
CA THR A 50 4.01 14.16 18.64
C THR A 50 3.74 13.42 19.95
N ARG A 51 4.57 13.68 20.97
CA ARG A 51 4.38 13.12 22.31
C ARG A 51 3.00 13.50 22.85
N THR A 52 2.42 12.59 23.64
CA THR A 52 1.14 12.83 24.31
C THR A 52 1.15 14.16 25.03
N THR A 53 0.19 15.02 24.71
CA THR A 53 0.05 16.35 25.30
C THR A 53 -1.43 16.65 25.56
N GLY A 54 -1.77 16.89 26.83
CA GLY A 54 -3.16 17.07 27.25
C GLY A 54 -4.01 15.85 26.89
N THR A 55 -5.11 16.09 26.17
CA THR A 55 -6.06 15.05 25.73
C THR A 55 -5.64 14.32 24.45
N LYS A 56 -4.56 14.75 23.78
CA LYS A 56 -4.09 14.12 22.53
C LYS A 56 -3.09 13.01 22.86
N ILE A 57 -3.54 11.76 22.75
CA ILE A 57 -2.71 10.57 23.00
C ILE A 57 -1.92 10.22 21.74
N ALA A 58 -0.61 9.95 21.89
CA ALA A 58 0.27 9.61 20.79
C ALA A 58 -0.10 8.27 20.11
N SER A 59 -0.58 7.28 20.87
CA SER A 59 -1.04 5.99 20.33
C SER A 59 -2.19 6.17 19.36
N ASP A 60 -3.18 6.99 19.71
CA ASP A 60 -4.38 7.19 18.91
C ASP A 60 -4.05 7.92 17.60
N ALA A 61 -3.05 8.81 17.64
CA ALA A 61 -2.53 9.48 16.45
C ALA A 61 -1.66 8.58 15.56
N LEU A 62 -1.22 7.41 16.05
CA LEU A 62 -0.48 6.40 15.30
C LEU A 62 -1.42 5.35 14.70
N LYS A 63 -2.45 4.94 15.45
CA LYS A 63 -3.49 4.02 14.97
C LYS A 63 -4.20 4.61 13.74
N GLY A 64 -4.53 3.77 12.78
CA GLY A 64 -5.15 4.16 11.51
C GLY A 64 -4.20 4.75 10.47
N ARG A 65 -2.92 4.98 10.78
CA ARG A 65 -1.93 5.34 9.74
C ARG A 65 -1.69 4.15 8.82
N VAL A 66 -1.68 4.41 7.52
CA VAL A 66 -1.34 3.43 6.49
C VAL A 66 0.08 3.70 6.01
N PHE A 67 0.92 2.66 6.06
CA PHE A 67 2.28 2.66 5.55
C PHE A 67 2.36 1.86 4.27
N GLU A 68 3.08 2.36 3.28
CA GLU A 68 3.32 1.66 2.01
C GLU A 68 4.77 1.16 1.96
N SER A 69 4.97 -0.09 1.55
CA SER A 69 6.29 -0.71 1.38
C SER A 69 6.27 -1.64 0.17
N SER A 70 7.38 -1.76 -0.55
CA SER A 70 7.51 -2.75 -1.63
C SER A 70 7.64 -4.16 -1.05
N LEU A 71 7.12 -5.17 -1.74
CA LEU A 71 7.29 -6.56 -1.34
C LEU A 71 8.77 -6.98 -1.31
N GLY A 72 9.59 -6.43 -2.21
CA GLY A 72 11.04 -6.68 -2.23
C GLY A 72 11.76 -6.22 -0.95
N ASP A 73 11.21 -5.24 -0.23
CA ASP A 73 11.74 -4.83 1.07
C ASP A 73 11.24 -5.71 2.23
N LEU A 74 10.14 -6.46 2.03
CA LEU A 74 9.46 -7.27 3.06
C LEU A 74 9.89 -8.73 3.06
N ILE A 75 10.28 -9.26 1.91
CA ILE A 75 10.71 -10.65 1.68
C ILE A 75 12.16 -10.61 1.18
N THR A 76 13.04 -11.48 1.68
CA THR A 76 14.46 -11.47 1.27
C THR A 76 14.74 -12.30 0.02
N LEU A 77 13.70 -12.77 -0.68
CA LEU A 77 13.80 -13.59 -1.89
C LEU A 77 13.44 -12.75 -3.12
N ASP A 78 14.23 -12.94 -4.18
CA ASP A 78 14.08 -12.48 -5.56
C ASP A 78 13.47 -11.09 -5.81
N ASP A 79 14.29 -10.18 -6.36
CA ASP A 79 13.92 -8.81 -6.76
C ASP A 79 12.78 -8.73 -7.79
N GLU A 80 12.35 -9.85 -8.37
CA GLU A 80 11.32 -9.91 -9.41
C GLU A 80 9.97 -9.36 -8.94
N ASP A 81 9.59 -9.53 -7.67
CA ASP A 81 8.30 -9.07 -7.14
C ASP A 81 8.32 -7.67 -6.50
N SER A 82 9.40 -6.90 -6.73
CA SER A 82 9.54 -5.50 -6.26
C SER A 82 8.45 -4.55 -6.77
N TYR A 83 7.73 -4.94 -7.83
CA TYR A 83 6.63 -4.16 -8.40
C TYR A 83 5.34 -4.21 -7.57
N ARG A 84 5.27 -5.06 -6.54
CA ARG A 84 4.10 -5.16 -5.65
C ARG A 84 4.30 -4.25 -4.45
N LYS A 85 3.31 -3.41 -4.18
CA LYS A 85 3.32 -2.46 -3.07
C LYS A 85 2.27 -2.86 -2.06
N PHE A 86 2.68 -3.15 -0.84
CA PHE A 86 1.81 -3.49 0.26
C PHE A 86 1.49 -2.26 1.09
N LYS A 87 0.21 -2.09 1.41
CA LYS A 87 -0.30 -1.10 2.35
C LYS A 87 -0.61 -1.79 3.66
N LEU A 88 -0.02 -1.29 4.74
CA LEU A 88 -0.12 -1.84 6.07
C LEU A 88 -0.69 -0.78 7.02
N ILE A 89 -1.82 -1.08 7.67
CA ILE A 89 -2.48 -0.18 8.60
C ILE A 89 -2.03 -0.45 10.04
N CYS A 90 -1.71 0.60 10.79
CA CYS A 90 -1.41 0.50 12.22
C CYS A 90 -2.70 0.26 13.01
N GLU A 91 -2.87 -0.93 13.59
CA GLU A 91 -4.05 -1.24 14.42
C GLU A 91 -3.76 -1.00 15.90
N ASP A 92 -2.57 -1.35 16.35
CA ASP A 92 -2.20 -1.25 17.76
C ASP A 92 -0.78 -0.74 17.98
N VAL A 93 -0.54 -0.18 19.18
CA VAL A 93 0.77 0.35 19.58
C VAL A 93 1.15 -0.26 20.91
N GLN A 94 2.20 -1.08 20.90
CA GLN A 94 2.75 -1.73 22.08
C GLN A 94 4.10 -1.09 22.44
N GLY A 95 4.12 -0.29 23.51
CA GLY A 95 5.30 0.45 23.91
C GLY A 95 5.79 1.38 22.80
N ARG A 96 6.90 1.03 22.14
CA ARG A 96 7.50 1.77 21.01
C ARG A 96 7.30 1.08 19.66
N HIS A 97 6.48 0.04 19.60
CA HIS A 97 6.24 -0.74 18.40
C HIS A 97 4.81 -0.51 17.89
N CYS A 98 4.70 -0.13 16.61
CA CYS A 98 3.44 -0.06 15.89
C CYS A 98 3.19 -1.43 15.25
N LEU A 99 2.14 -2.12 15.69
CA LEU A 99 1.69 -3.37 15.09
C LEU A 99 0.78 -3.05 13.91
N THR A 100 1.15 -3.59 12.74
CA THR A 100 0.41 -3.35 11.50
C THR A 100 -0.30 -4.60 11.02
N ASN A 101 -1.41 -4.38 10.30
CA ASN A 101 -2.18 -5.40 9.61
C ASN A 101 -2.26 -5.07 8.10
N PHE A 102 -2.62 -6.04 7.28
CA PHE A 102 -2.81 -5.84 5.85
C PHE A 102 -3.99 -4.92 5.56
N HIS A 103 -3.77 -3.89 4.74
CA HIS A 103 -4.81 -2.97 4.30
C HIS A 103 -5.11 -3.08 2.81
N GLY A 104 -4.09 -3.36 1.99
CA GLY A 104 -4.27 -3.53 0.56
C GLY A 104 -2.96 -3.76 -0.17
N MET A 105 -3.06 -4.09 -1.46
CA MET A 105 -1.92 -4.29 -2.35
C MET A 105 -2.19 -3.56 -3.67
N ASP A 106 -1.19 -2.82 -4.15
CA ASP A 106 -1.18 -2.17 -5.45
C ASP A 106 0.03 -2.63 -6.27
N ILE A 107 -0.07 -2.56 -7.60
CA ILE A 107 1.08 -2.72 -8.50
C ILE A 107 1.71 -1.35 -8.76
N THR A 108 3.03 -1.27 -8.93
CA THR A 108 3.72 -0.04 -9.31
C THR A 108 3.24 0.49 -10.68
N THR A 109 3.24 1.80 -10.85
CA THR A 109 2.66 2.45 -12.04
C THR A 109 3.45 2.17 -13.32
N ASP A 110 4.77 2.02 -13.19
CA ASP A 110 5.68 1.63 -14.26
C ASP A 110 5.39 0.19 -14.75
N ARG A 111 5.21 -0.76 -13.82
CA ARG A 111 4.88 -2.14 -14.16
C ARG A 111 3.54 -2.24 -14.88
N LEU A 112 2.51 -1.54 -14.39
CA LEU A 112 1.19 -1.51 -15.02
C LEU A 112 1.28 -0.94 -16.44
N ARG A 113 1.99 0.17 -16.63
CA ARG A 113 2.19 0.79 -17.95
C ARG A 113 2.99 -0.10 -18.90
N MET A 114 3.93 -0.90 -18.38
CA MET A 114 4.75 -1.81 -19.20
C MET A 114 3.95 -3.01 -19.74
N LEU A 115 2.95 -3.50 -19.00
CA LEU A 115 2.12 -4.63 -19.44
C LEU A 115 1.20 -4.26 -20.61
N VAL A 116 0.76 -3.00 -20.66
CA VAL A 116 -0.14 -2.50 -21.72
C VAL A 116 0.64 -2.25 -23.01
N LYS A 117 0.42 -3.11 -24.01
CA LYS A 117 0.99 -3.01 -25.36
C LYS A 117 -0.11 -2.90 -26.41
N LYS A 118 0.22 -2.36 -27.58
CA LYS A 118 -0.66 -2.36 -28.76
C LYS A 118 -0.81 -3.78 -29.33
N TRP A 119 -1.85 -4.00 -30.14
CA TRP A 119 -2.09 -5.23 -30.90
C TRP A 119 -2.43 -6.49 -30.07
N GLN A 120 -2.76 -6.29 -28.79
CA GLN A 120 -3.29 -7.31 -27.88
C GLN A 120 -4.57 -6.77 -27.23
N THR A 121 -5.40 -7.67 -26.73
CA THR A 121 -6.62 -7.33 -25.97
C THR A 121 -6.29 -7.30 -24.49
N LEU A 122 -6.74 -6.26 -23.80
CA LEU A 122 -6.77 -6.18 -22.35
C LEU A 122 -8.10 -6.76 -21.85
N ILE A 123 -8.03 -7.64 -20.85
CA ILE A 123 -9.17 -8.28 -20.20
C ILE A 123 -9.11 -7.98 -18.70
N GLU A 124 -10.06 -7.18 -18.24
CA GLU A 124 -10.20 -6.82 -16.82
C GLU A 124 -11.38 -7.55 -16.17
N ALA A 125 -11.20 -7.96 -14.92
CA ALA A 125 -12.24 -8.50 -14.05
C ALA A 125 -12.11 -7.92 -12.64
N GLN A 126 -13.23 -7.79 -11.94
CA GLN A 126 -13.29 -7.33 -10.56
C GLN A 126 -14.30 -8.17 -9.79
N ALA A 127 -14.05 -8.40 -8.50
CA ALA A 127 -14.97 -9.10 -7.62
C ALA A 127 -14.88 -8.54 -6.20
N ASP A 128 -16.04 -8.40 -5.55
CA ASP A 128 -16.18 -8.11 -4.13
C ASP A 128 -16.36 -9.43 -3.39
N ILE A 129 -15.40 -9.78 -2.53
CA ILE A 129 -15.34 -11.08 -1.87
C ILE A 129 -15.20 -10.86 -0.38
N ARG A 130 -15.99 -11.60 0.39
CA ARG A 130 -15.87 -11.66 1.84
C ARG A 130 -14.99 -12.85 2.22
N THR A 131 -13.96 -12.61 3.03
CA THR A 131 -13.11 -13.66 3.58
C THR A 131 -13.79 -14.35 4.77
N SER A 132 -13.25 -15.49 5.20
CA SER A 132 -13.81 -16.28 6.31
C SER A 132 -13.79 -15.55 7.65
N ASP A 133 -12.78 -14.71 7.88
CA ASP A 133 -12.60 -13.84 9.06
C ASP A 133 -13.41 -12.52 8.97
N GLY A 134 -14.19 -12.34 7.90
CA GLY A 134 -15.20 -11.30 7.81
C GLY A 134 -14.75 -9.99 7.16
N TYR A 135 -13.51 -9.90 6.65
CA TYR A 135 -13.07 -8.76 5.84
C TYR A 135 -13.75 -8.77 4.47
N LEU A 136 -14.01 -7.58 3.94
CA LEU A 136 -14.57 -7.37 2.61
C LEU A 136 -13.49 -6.79 1.72
N LEU A 137 -13.05 -7.57 0.73
CA LEU A 137 -11.98 -7.22 -0.18
C LEU A 137 -12.53 -7.02 -1.59
N ARG A 138 -12.11 -5.95 -2.26
CA ARG A 138 -12.30 -5.78 -3.69
C ARG A 138 -11.02 -6.15 -4.41
N VAL A 139 -11.08 -7.17 -5.25
CA VAL A 139 -9.92 -7.67 -5.98
C VAL A 139 -10.08 -7.35 -7.46
N PHE A 140 -9.00 -6.88 -8.07
CA PHE A 140 -8.90 -6.58 -9.48
C PHE A 140 -7.93 -7.57 -10.14
N CYS A 141 -8.33 -8.13 -11.28
CA CYS A 141 -7.47 -8.98 -12.08
C CYS A 141 -7.39 -8.42 -13.50
N ILE A 142 -6.16 -8.32 -14.01
CA ILE A 142 -5.87 -7.87 -15.37
C ILE A 142 -5.18 -9.01 -16.13
N GLY A 143 -5.62 -9.24 -17.36
CA GLY A 143 -5.05 -10.23 -18.27
C GLY A 143 -4.84 -9.63 -19.65
N PHE A 144 -3.84 -10.14 -20.36
CA PHE A 144 -3.55 -9.74 -21.74
C PHE A 144 -3.50 -10.97 -22.64
N THR A 145 -3.99 -10.84 -23.87
CA THR A 145 -3.82 -11.88 -24.89
C THR A 145 -2.37 -11.92 -25.35
N MET A 146 -1.78 -13.11 -25.43
CA MET A 146 -0.43 -13.30 -25.95
C MET A 146 -0.46 -13.70 -27.43
N LYS A 147 0.55 -13.27 -28.19
CA LYS A 147 0.77 -13.76 -29.56
C LYS A 147 1.29 -15.20 -29.52
N MET A 148 0.66 -16.10 -30.27
CA MET A 148 1.10 -17.50 -30.35
C MET A 148 2.37 -17.63 -31.18
N ARG A 149 3.24 -18.59 -30.83
CA ARG A 149 4.45 -18.90 -31.62
C ARG A 149 4.04 -19.36 -33.02
N GLY A 150 4.57 -18.70 -34.06
CA GLY A 150 4.22 -18.97 -35.47
C GLY A 150 3.04 -18.17 -36.01
N GLN A 151 2.40 -17.31 -35.21
CA GLN A 151 1.31 -16.46 -35.69
C GLN A 151 1.80 -15.41 -36.68
N ILE A 152 1.31 -15.49 -37.93
CA ILE A 152 1.65 -14.55 -39.01
C ILE A 152 1.05 -13.16 -38.73
N ARG A 153 -0.21 -13.11 -38.27
CA ARG A 153 -0.89 -11.85 -37.93
C ARG A 153 -0.16 -11.12 -36.80
N LYS A 154 0.00 -9.80 -36.95
CA LYS A 154 0.57 -8.93 -35.90
C LYS A 154 -0.37 -8.77 -34.71
N THR A 155 -1.68 -8.86 -34.95
CA THR A 155 -2.74 -8.69 -33.95
C THR A 155 -3.11 -10.00 -33.27
N SER A 156 -3.32 -9.92 -31.96
CA SER A 156 -3.79 -11.02 -31.09
C SER A 156 -5.10 -10.61 -30.42
N TYR A 157 -6.08 -10.15 -31.20
CA TYR A 157 -7.35 -9.71 -30.63
C TYR A 157 -8.27 -10.89 -30.29
N ALA A 158 -8.87 -10.85 -29.10
CA ALA A 158 -9.85 -11.84 -28.65
C ALA A 158 -11.25 -11.42 -29.09
N GLN A 159 -12.08 -12.41 -29.46
CA GLN A 159 -13.49 -12.15 -29.75
C GLN A 159 -14.25 -11.77 -28.48
N HIS A 160 -15.25 -10.89 -28.61
CA HIS A 160 -16.00 -10.39 -27.45
C HIS A 160 -16.65 -11.51 -26.62
N THR A 161 -17.13 -12.57 -27.28
CA THR A 161 -17.67 -13.77 -26.64
C THR A 161 -16.63 -14.47 -25.77
N GLN A 162 -15.38 -14.60 -26.24
CA GLN A 162 -14.29 -15.21 -25.48
C GLN A 162 -13.92 -14.35 -24.27
N ILE A 163 -13.89 -13.02 -24.41
CA ILE A 163 -13.62 -12.09 -23.31
C ILE A 163 -14.63 -12.28 -22.17
N LYS A 164 -15.92 -12.42 -22.50
CA LYS A 164 -16.97 -12.69 -21.51
C LYS A 164 -16.76 -14.01 -20.77
N THR A 165 -16.44 -15.07 -21.50
CA THR A 165 -16.16 -16.39 -20.90
C THR A 165 -14.93 -16.35 -19.99
N ILE A 166 -13.86 -15.68 -20.42
CA ILE A 166 -12.64 -15.51 -19.61
C ILE A 166 -12.95 -14.72 -18.34
N ARG A 167 -13.67 -13.60 -18.44
CA ARG A 167 -14.09 -12.81 -17.26
C ARG A 167 -14.89 -13.61 -16.26
N LYS A 168 -15.84 -14.43 -16.73
CA LYS A 168 -16.61 -15.33 -15.86
C LYS A 168 -15.68 -16.29 -15.11
N LYS A 169 -14.70 -16.87 -15.80
CA LYS A 169 -13.75 -17.80 -15.18
C LYS A 169 -12.78 -17.12 -14.22
N MET A 170 -12.34 -15.90 -14.52
CA MET A 170 -11.51 -15.09 -13.61
C MET A 170 -12.24 -14.85 -12.28
N VAL A 171 -13.50 -14.37 -12.34
CA VAL A 171 -14.30 -14.13 -11.13
C VAL A 171 -14.56 -15.42 -10.35
N GLU A 172 -14.84 -16.53 -11.04
CA GLU A 172 -15.04 -17.83 -10.41
C GLU A 172 -13.81 -18.29 -9.62
N ILE A 173 -12.61 -18.19 -10.20
CA ILE A 173 -11.35 -18.57 -9.55
C ILE A 173 -11.06 -17.65 -8.36
N MET A 174 -11.20 -16.34 -8.54
CA MET A 174 -10.99 -15.35 -7.47
C MET A 174 -11.91 -15.63 -6.27
N THR A 175 -13.20 -15.86 -6.54
CA THR A 175 -14.20 -16.12 -5.49
C THR A 175 -13.89 -17.42 -4.75
N ARG A 176 -13.52 -18.48 -5.48
CA ARG A 176 -13.16 -19.78 -4.89
C ARG A 176 -11.92 -19.69 -4.01
N ASP A 177 -10.87 -19.01 -4.47
CA ASP A 177 -9.58 -19.02 -3.78
C ASP A 177 -9.55 -18.06 -2.58
N ILE A 178 -10.36 -17.00 -2.57
CA ILE A 178 -10.43 -16.01 -1.49
C ILE A 178 -11.58 -16.30 -0.51
N GLY A 179 -12.76 -16.73 -1.00
CA GLY A 179 -13.97 -16.82 -0.18
C GLY A 179 -13.89 -17.81 0.99
N GLY A 180 -13.06 -18.86 0.87
CA GLY A 180 -12.83 -19.85 1.93
C GLY A 180 -11.61 -19.58 2.81
N SER A 181 -10.81 -18.56 2.51
CA SER A 181 -9.53 -18.31 3.17
C SER A 181 -9.60 -17.12 4.12
N GLU A 182 -8.83 -17.20 5.21
CA GLU A 182 -8.60 -16.06 6.12
C GLU A 182 -7.72 -15.00 5.43
N LEU A 183 -7.77 -13.76 5.89
CA LEU A 183 -6.95 -12.67 5.33
C LEU A 183 -5.46 -13.02 5.31
N LYS A 184 -5.00 -13.72 6.35
CA LYS A 184 -3.63 -14.20 6.47
C LYS A 184 -3.23 -15.12 5.30
N GLU A 185 -4.11 -16.05 4.94
CA GLU A 185 -3.88 -16.97 3.83
C GLU A 185 -4.00 -16.27 2.48
N VAL A 186 -4.94 -15.33 2.35
CA VAL A 186 -5.09 -14.52 1.14
C VAL A 186 -3.78 -13.77 0.85
N VAL A 187 -3.19 -13.13 1.86
CA VAL A 187 -1.91 -12.41 1.71
C VAL A 187 -0.77 -13.33 1.28
N ASN A 188 -0.75 -14.59 1.74
CA ASN A 188 0.27 -15.55 1.33
C ASN A 188 0.08 -16.05 -0.12
N LYS A 189 -1.15 -16.02 -0.64
CA LYS A 189 -1.46 -16.37 -2.04
C LYS A 189 -1.20 -15.21 -3.01
N LEU A 190 -1.10 -13.98 -2.51
CA LEU A 190 -0.84 -12.78 -3.31
C LEU A 190 0.61 -12.76 -3.75
#